data_AF-A0A5E6NMZ8-F1
#
_entry.id   AF-A0A5E6NMZ8-F1
#
_cell.length_a   1.000
_cell.length_b   1.000
_cell.length_c   1.000
_cell.angle_alpha   90.00
_cell.angle_beta   90.00
_cell.angle_gamma   90.00
#
_symmetry.space_group_name_H-M   'P 1'
#
loop_
_entity.id
_entity.type
_entity.pdbx_description
1 polymer ?
#
loop_
_entity_poly.entity_id
_entity_poly.type
_entity_poly.pdbx_seq_one_letter_code
_entity_poly.pdbx_strand_id
1 'polypeptide(L)' 'MLKSLGSKHVMVVHSKDGLDEISIADDTYVAELKNNKVTTYTINPTEFGLPLGNLEDIKAKDANSSLM' A
#
# COMPACT_ATOMS: atom_id res chain seq x y z
N MET A 1 5.65 10.27 15.01
CA MET A 1 5.62 9.05 15.82
C MET A 1 6.68 8.03 15.40
N LEU A 2 6.68 7.47 14.18
CA LEU A 2 7.67 6.45 13.78
C LEU A 2 9.12 6.96 13.70
N LYS A 3 9.33 8.15 13.12
CA LYS A 3 10.65 8.82 13.13
C LYS A 3 11.19 9.04 14.54
N SER A 4 10.34 9.47 15.47
CA SER A 4 10.73 9.72 16.86
C SER A 4 10.97 8.43 17.66
N LEU A 5 10.44 7.29 17.19
CA LEU A 5 10.70 5.96 17.77
C LEU A 5 11.97 5.29 17.20
N GLY A 6 12.73 6.00 16.35
CA GLY A 6 14.02 5.51 15.83
C GLY A 6 13.92 4.66 14.56
N SER A 7 12.78 4.63 13.87
CA SER A 7 12.66 3.89 12.61
C SER A 7 13.59 4.46 11.53
N LYS A 8 14.29 3.57 10.81
CA LYS A 8 15.25 3.95 9.75
C LYS A 8 14.61 4.16 8.39
N HIS A 9 13.65 3.29 8.05
CA HIS A 9 12.92 3.31 6.80
C HIS A 9 11.51 2.78 7.03
N VAL A 10 10.48 3.56 6.72
CA VAL A 10 9.06 3.15 6.83
C VAL A 10 8.26 3.74 5.68
N MET A 11 7.26 3.01 5.21
CA MET A 11 6.20 3.52 4.35
C MET A 11 4.87 3.39 5.10
N VAL A 12 4.13 4.48 5.20
CA VAL A 12 2.73 4.47 5.60
C VAL A 12 1.92 4.62 4.31
N VAL A 13 0.95 3.73 4.12
CA VAL A 13 0.17 3.65 2.88
C VAL A 13 -1.32 3.75 3.15
N HIS A 14 -2.05 4.30 2.20
CA HIS A 14 -3.51 4.30 2.16
C HIS A 14 -3.94 4.37 0.70
N SER A 15 -4.74 3.41 0.24
CA SER A 15 -5.22 3.39 -1.12
C SER A 15 -6.47 4.23 -1.31
N LYS A 16 -6.63 4.75 -2.53
CA LYS A 16 -7.77 5.60 -2.91
C LYS A 16 -9.11 4.87 -2.92
N ASP A 17 -9.10 3.56 -3.10
CA ASP A 17 -10.25 2.67 -2.96
C ASP A 17 -10.55 2.25 -1.50
N GLY A 18 -9.78 2.78 -0.54
CA GLY A 18 -10.11 2.73 0.89
C GLY A 18 -9.41 1.63 1.70
N LEU A 19 -8.43 0.95 1.13
CA LEU A 19 -7.62 -0.06 1.84
C LEU A 19 -6.50 0.62 2.66
N ASP A 20 -6.05 -0.10 3.68
CA ASP A 20 -4.87 0.20 4.49
C ASP A 20 -3.58 -0.44 3.93
N GLU A 21 -3.65 -0.94 2.70
CA GLU A 21 -2.57 -1.59 1.96
C GLU A 21 -2.33 -0.89 0.60
N ILE A 22 -1.34 -1.37 -0.17
CA ILE A 22 -1.13 -0.94 -1.56
C ILE A 22 -2.17 -1.63 -2.43
N SER A 23 -3.02 -0.84 -3.10
CA SER A 23 -4.07 -1.40 -3.95
C SER A 23 -3.54 -1.95 -5.27
N ILE A 24 -4.16 -3.03 -5.74
CA ILE A 24 -3.98 -3.57 -7.10
C ILE A 24 -4.89 -2.89 -8.13
N ALA A 25 -5.88 -2.11 -7.68
CA ALA A 25 -7.00 -1.64 -8.49
C ALA A 25 -7.06 -0.10 -8.63
N ASP A 26 -6.41 0.67 -7.75
CA ASP A 26 -6.37 2.14 -7.81
C ASP A 26 -5.04 2.68 -7.23
N ASP A 27 -4.89 4.01 -7.26
CA ASP A 27 -3.76 4.73 -6.70
C ASP A 27 -3.58 4.45 -5.20
N THR A 28 -2.32 4.43 -4.76
CA THR A 28 -1.95 4.39 -3.34
C THR A 28 -1.15 5.61 -2.93
N TYR A 29 -1.59 6.28 -1.87
CA TYR A 29 -0.87 7.39 -1.26
C TYR A 29 0.17 6.88 -0.28
N VAL A 30 1.41 7.37 -0.40
CA VAL A 30 2.54 6.94 0.42
C VAL A 30 3.13 8.12 1.18
N ALA A 31 3.36 7.94 2.48
CA ALA A 31 4.26 8.75 3.28
C ALA A 31 5.48 7.90 3.69
N GLU A 32 6.63 8.16 3.08
CA GLU A 32 7.86 7.41 3.29
C GLU A 32 8.82 8.19 4.18
N LEU A 33 9.23 7.58 5.30
CA LEU A 33 10.40 7.99 6.07
C LEU A 33 11.60 7.23 5.53
N LYS A 34 12.58 7.92 4.95
CA LYS A 34 13.85 7.32 4.51
C LYS A 34 14.98 8.34 4.65
N ASN A 35 16.14 7.91 5.12
CA ASN A 35 17.29 8.80 5.34
C ASN A 35 16.94 10.03 6.19
N ASN A 36 16.15 9.83 7.26
CA ASN A 36 15.62 10.88 8.14
C ASN A 36 14.72 11.93 7.47
N LYS A 37 14.36 11.78 6.21
CA LYS A 37 13.46 12.65 5.47
C LYS A 37 12.10 11.96 5.30
N VAL A 38 11.03 12.73 5.46
CA VAL A 38 9.69 12.29 5.08
C VAL A 38 9.38 12.85 3.70
N THR A 39 8.98 11.99 2.77
CA THR A 39 8.51 12.35 1.44
C THR A 39 7.15 11.73 1.19
N THR A 40 6.29 12.43 0.47
CA THR A 40 4.97 11.95 0.08
C THR A 40 4.89 11.83 -1.43
N TYR A 41 4.31 10.74 -1.90
CA TYR A 41 4.09 10.48 -3.32
C TYR A 41 2.91 9.53 -3.50
N THR A 42 2.44 9.43 -4.74
CA THR A 42 1.44 8.46 -5.15
C THR A 42 2.12 7.39 -5.98
N ILE A 43 1.71 6.14 -5.80
CA ILE A 43 2.09 5.03 -6.66
C ILE A 43 0.85 4.45 -7.34
N ASN A 44 1.01 3.99 -8.58
CA ASN A 44 -0.02 3.23 -9.29
C ASN A 44 0.58 1.90 -9.80
N PRO A 45 -0.13 0.76 -9.76
CA PRO A 45 0.38 -0.52 -10.24
C PRO A 45 1.01 -0.45 -11.64
N THR A 46 0.44 0.38 -12.52
CA THR A 46 0.89 0.53 -13.91
C THR A 46 2.29 1.13 -14.04
N GLU A 47 2.73 1.94 -13.06
CA GLU A 47 4.09 2.51 -13.02
C GLU A 47 5.15 1.42 -12.81
N PHE A 48 4.75 0.25 -12.32
CA PHE A 48 5.60 -0.92 -12.08
C PHE A 48 5.38 -2.03 -13.11
N GLY A 49 4.66 -1.74 -14.20
CA GLY A 49 4.35 -2.72 -15.25
C GLY A 49 3.28 -3.73 -14.86
N LEU A 50 2.53 -3.49 -13.78
CA LEU A 50 1.40 -4.32 -13.36
C LEU A 50 0.10 -3.75 -13.93
N PRO A 51 -0.78 -4.57 -14.52
CA PRO A 51 -2.12 -4.11 -14.90
C PRO A 51 -2.95 -3.82 -13.65
N LEU A 52 -3.98 -2.98 -13.79
CA LEU A 52 -4.98 -2.83 -12.73
C LEU A 52 -5.81 -4.12 -12.62
N GLY A 53 -5.95 -4.62 -11.40
CA GLY A 53 -6.78 -5.77 -11.05
C GLY A 53 -8.18 -5.36 -10.58
N ASN A 54 -8.97 -6.37 -10.17
CA ASN A 54 -10.27 -6.16 -9.54
C ASN A 54 -10.19 -6.56 -8.06
N LEU A 55 -10.74 -5.75 -7.16
CA LEU A 55 -10.78 -6.06 -5.72
C LEU A 55 -11.52 -7.37 -5.42
N GLU A 56 -12.49 -7.74 -6.25
CA GLU A 56 -13.20 -9.01 -6.07
C GLU A 56 -12.30 -10.24 -6.29
N ASP A 57 -11.18 -10.10 -7.03
CA ASP A 57 -10.24 -11.20 -7.29
C ASP A 57 -9.43 -11.58 -6.04
N ILE A 58 -9.29 -10.68 -5.07
CA ILE A 58 -8.51 -10.87 -3.83
C ILE A 58 -9.38 -11.01 -2.58
N LYS A 59 -10.70 -11.06 -2.75
CA LYS A 59 -11.66 -11.08 -1.66
C LYS A 59 -11.89 -12.51 -1.15
N ALA A 60 -11.36 -12.80 0.03
CA ALA A 60 -11.69 -14.02 0.76
C ALA A 60 -13.11 -13.93 1.38
N LYS A 61 -13.85 -15.04 1.37
CA LYS A 61 -15.19 -15.14 1.98
C LYS A 61 -15.15 -15.51 3.46
N ASP A 62 -14.14 -16.30 3.83
CA ASP A 62 -13.86 -16.76 5.18
C ASP A 62 -12.36 -17.02 5.38
N ALA A 63 -11.95 -17.32 6.62
CA ALA A 63 -10.56 -17.57 6.96
C ALA A 63 -9.94 -18.76 6.20
N ASN A 64 -10.73 -19.78 5.85
CA ASN A 64 -10.24 -20.94 5.10
C ASN A 64 -9.97 -20.57 3.64
N SER A 65 -10.82 -19.75 3.04
CA SER A 65 -10.65 -19.25 1.66
C SER A 65 -9.48 -18.28 1.48
N SER A 66 -8.92 -17.75 2.57
CA SER A 66 -7.73 -16.90 2.53
C SER A 66 -6.42 -17.69 2.35
N LEU A 67 -6.43 -19.00 2.61
CA LEU A 67 -5.25 -19.88 2.52
C LEU A 67 -5.16 -20.62 1.18
N MET A 68 -6.22 -20.59 0.38
CA MET A 68 -6.35 -21.33 -0.89
C MET A 68 -6.12 -20.44 -2.11
#